data_AF-A0A1Y2TIF9-F1
#
_entry.id   AF-A0A1Y2TIF9-F1
#
_cell.length_a   1.000
_cell.length_b   1.000
_cell.length_c   1.000
_cell.angle_alpha   90.00
_cell.angle_beta   90.00
_cell.angle_gamma   90.00
#
_symmetry.space_group_name_H-M   'P 1'
#
loop_
_entity.id
_entity.type
_entity.pdbx_description
1 polymer ?
#
loop_
_entity_poly.entity_id
_entity_poly.type
_entity_poly.pdbx_seq_one_letter_code
_entity_poly.pdbx_strand_id
1 'polypeptide(L)'
;MSGTSFQPLTVSEENKSTIEKWRPKYLRPFVLFWLGSFIFEATMLLVSIAVFSGFRDMFPRFMWTIVFCPLGMGGAMGGMINYFITDQYYGKKAVRLVAILSVLVLGTCNDLCYNLDLVFGWFGAADHFWWWHARYPFVLAAGYMNGKLLFTDEGQQTLTGWGL
;
A
#
# COMPACT_ATOMS: atom_id res chain seq x y z
N MET A 1 35.46 15.61 -6.33
CA MET A 1 35.08 14.21 -6.06
C MET A 1 34.30 14.20 -4.76
N SER A 2 32.99 13.99 -4.84
CA SER A 2 32.11 13.92 -3.67
C SER A 2 32.38 12.60 -2.96
N GLY A 3 32.99 12.66 -1.78
CA GLY A 3 33.22 11.49 -0.96
C GLY A 3 31.89 10.95 -0.46
N THR A 4 31.52 9.75 -0.89
CA THR A 4 30.41 8.99 -0.32
C THR A 4 30.72 8.71 1.15
N SER A 5 30.23 9.54 2.06
CA SER A 5 30.28 9.25 3.49
C SER A 5 29.31 8.11 3.75
N PHE A 6 29.84 6.89 3.89
CA PHE A 6 29.03 5.78 4.38
C PHE A 6 28.63 6.11 5.83
N GLN A 7 27.33 6.39 6.05
CA GLN A 7 26.78 6.45 7.40
C GLN A 7 26.87 5.03 7.99
N PRO A 8 27.62 4.80 9.08
CA PRO A 8 27.65 3.50 9.72
C PRO A 8 26.24 3.14 10.20
N LEU A 9 25.73 1.98 9.77
CA LEU A 9 24.46 1.40 10.23
C LEU A 9 24.46 1.12 11.74
N THR A 10 25.64 1.00 12.35
CA THR A 10 25.84 0.88 13.79
C THR A 10 25.98 2.26 14.41
N VAL A 11 24.92 2.67 15.07
CA VAL A 11 24.73 3.97 15.72
C VAL A 11 25.48 3.98 17.06
N SER A 12 26.11 5.10 17.42
CA SER A 12 26.57 5.31 18.80
C SER A 12 25.37 5.30 19.76
N GLU A 13 25.51 4.80 20.99
CA GLU A 13 24.43 4.74 22.00
C GLU A 13 23.72 6.11 22.18
N GLU A 14 24.43 7.21 21.97
CA GLU A 14 23.95 8.59 22.03
C GLU A 14 22.84 8.91 20.99
N ASN A 15 22.90 8.30 19.80
CA ASN A 15 21.98 8.57 18.69
C ASN A 15 20.83 7.54 18.58
N LYS A 16 20.86 6.49 19.40
CA LYS A 16 19.87 5.40 19.42
C LYS A 16 18.47 5.91 19.76
N SER A 17 18.36 6.73 20.81
CA SER A 17 17.08 7.31 21.26
C SER A 17 16.47 8.27 20.23
N THR A 18 17.31 8.96 19.46
CA THR A 18 16.85 9.82 18.37
C THR A 18 16.32 8.95 17.24
N ILE A 19 17.06 7.96 16.74
CA ILE A 19 16.63 7.13 15.59
C ILE A 19 15.37 6.31 15.91
N GLU A 20 15.20 5.83 17.15
CA GLU A 20 13.99 5.13 17.58
C GLU A 20 12.72 5.98 17.40
N LYS A 21 12.81 7.31 17.55
CA LYS A 21 11.69 8.23 17.32
C LYS A 21 11.33 8.40 15.84
N TRP A 22 12.25 8.10 14.92
CA TRP A 22 12.05 8.30 13.49
C TRP A 22 11.58 7.02 12.79
N ARG A 23 11.85 5.85 13.39
CA ARG A 23 11.39 4.55 12.87
C ARG A 23 9.89 4.51 12.57
N PRO A 24 8.99 4.97 13.46
CA PRO A 24 7.56 4.98 13.18
C PRO A 24 7.21 5.79 11.93
N LYS A 25 7.90 6.93 11.71
CA LYS A 25 7.66 7.79 10.55
C LYS A 25 7.86 7.07 9.21
N TYR A 26 8.89 6.24 9.10
CA TYR A 26 9.17 5.47 7.87
C TYR A 26 8.41 4.14 7.81
N LEU A 27 7.96 3.61 8.95
CA LEU A 27 7.19 2.36 9.00
C LEU A 27 5.70 2.57 8.74
N ARG A 28 5.13 3.71 9.18
CA ARG A 28 3.71 4.06 9.01
C ARG A 28 3.22 3.92 7.55
N PRO A 29 3.93 4.43 6.52
CA PRO A 29 3.50 4.25 5.13
C PRO A 29 3.39 2.78 4.73
N PHE A 30 4.37 1.95 5.10
CA PHE A 30 4.34 0.53 4.80
C PHE A 30 3.14 -0.16 5.48
N VAL A 31 2.95 0.07 6.78
CA VAL A 31 1.89 -0.60 7.55
C VAL A 31 0.51 -0.21 7.04
N LEU A 32 0.26 1.08 6.78
CA LEU A 32 -1.05 1.54 6.30
C LEU A 32 -1.41 0.95 4.94
N PHE A 33 -0.48 0.95 4.00
CA PHE A 33 -0.74 0.40 2.67
C PHE A 33 -0.80 -1.13 2.71
N TRP A 34 0.06 -1.80 3.47
CA TRP A 34 -0.02 -3.26 3.66
C TRP A 34 -1.36 -3.68 4.25
N LEU A 35 -1.80 -3.05 5.35
CA LEU A 35 -3.05 -3.40 6.02
C LEU A 35 -4.26 -3.07 5.14
N GLY A 36 -4.26 -1.91 4.49
CA GLY A 36 -5.32 -1.53 3.55
C GLY A 36 -5.42 -2.51 2.38
N SER A 37 -4.28 -2.87 1.78
CA SER A 37 -4.20 -3.87 0.72
C SER A 37 -4.66 -5.25 1.20
N PHE A 38 -4.28 -5.68 2.40
CA PHE A 38 -4.69 -6.96 2.97
C PHE A 38 -6.22 -7.04 3.14
N ILE A 39 -6.83 -6.00 3.72
CA ILE A 39 -8.29 -5.95 3.91
C ILE A 39 -9.01 -5.97 2.57
N PHE A 40 -8.51 -5.19 1.59
CA PHE A 40 -9.09 -5.14 0.26
C PHE A 40 -9.01 -6.50 -0.44
N GLU A 41 -7.83 -7.12 -0.47
CA GLU A 41 -7.61 -8.41 -1.11
C GLU A 41 -8.37 -9.56 -0.43
N ALA A 42 -8.47 -9.54 0.90
CA ALA A 42 -9.31 -10.49 1.63
C ALA A 42 -10.79 -10.35 1.24
N THR A 43 -11.28 -9.12 1.09
CA THR A 43 -12.65 -8.85 0.63
C THR A 43 -12.84 -9.36 -0.81
N MET A 44 -11.87 -9.09 -1.70
CA MET A 44 -11.91 -9.56 -3.08
C MET A 44 -11.88 -11.08 -3.18
N LEU A 45 -11.10 -11.76 -2.33
CA LEU A 45 -11.08 -13.21 -2.24
C LEU A 45 -12.44 -13.76 -1.80
N LEU A 46 -13.07 -13.16 -0.79
CA LEU A 46 -14.42 -13.57 -0.35
C LEU A 46 -15.46 -13.41 -1.47
N VAL A 47 -15.45 -12.29 -2.18
CA VAL A 47 -16.36 -12.08 -3.33
C VAL A 47 -16.07 -13.08 -4.45
N SER A 48 -14.79 -13.36 -4.74
CA SER A 48 -14.39 -14.36 -5.72
C SER A 48 -14.94 -15.75 -5.40
N ILE A 49 -14.92 -16.14 -4.13
CA ILE A 49 -15.46 -17.43 -3.67
C ILE A 49 -16.99 -17.45 -3.73
N ALA A 50 -17.65 -16.38 -3.28
CA ALA A 50 -19.10 -16.34 -3.15
C ALA A 50 -19.83 -16.15 -4.50
N VAL A 51 -19.24 -15.41 -5.43
CA VAL A 51 -19.94 -14.92 -6.64
C VAL A 51 -19.36 -15.47 -7.94
N PHE A 52 -18.04 -15.71 -8.01
CA PHE A 52 -17.38 -16.04 -9.28
C PHE A 52 -16.95 -17.50 -9.35
N SER A 53 -15.72 -17.81 -8.95
CA SER A 53 -15.06 -19.08 -9.26
C SER A 53 -15.16 -20.12 -8.14
N GLY A 54 -15.90 -19.85 -7.07
CA GLY A 54 -16.09 -20.79 -5.97
C GLY A 54 -14.76 -21.15 -5.31
N PHE A 55 -14.59 -22.44 -5.01
CA PHE A 55 -13.37 -22.97 -4.37
C PHE A 55 -12.27 -23.41 -5.35
N ARG A 56 -12.40 -23.10 -6.65
CA ARG A 56 -11.40 -23.46 -7.66
C ARG A 56 -10.04 -22.81 -7.37
N ASP A 57 -8.96 -23.58 -7.54
CA ASP A 57 -7.56 -23.14 -7.39
C ASP A 57 -7.28 -22.35 -6.11
N MET A 58 -7.85 -22.79 -4.98
CA MET A 58 -7.84 -22.00 -3.76
C MET A 58 -6.42 -21.70 -3.24
N PHE A 59 -5.51 -22.67 -3.31
CA PHE A 59 -4.15 -22.50 -2.80
C PHE A 59 -3.37 -21.39 -3.54
N PRO A 60 -3.18 -21.44 -4.88
CA PRO A 60 -2.45 -20.38 -5.58
C PRO A 60 -3.18 -19.03 -5.49
N ARG A 61 -4.51 -19.02 -5.50
CA ARG A 61 -5.30 -17.81 -5.33
C ARG A 61 -5.10 -17.18 -3.95
N PHE A 62 -5.17 -17.97 -2.88
CA PHE A 62 -4.93 -17.51 -1.51
C PHE A 62 -3.50 -16.99 -1.33
N MET A 63 -2.50 -17.72 -1.83
CA MET A 63 -1.10 -17.29 -1.76
C MET A 63 -0.91 -15.95 -2.50
N TRP A 64 -1.53 -15.80 -3.68
CA TRP A 64 -1.49 -14.56 -4.43
C TRP A 64 -2.16 -13.40 -3.69
N THR A 65 -3.43 -13.54 -3.29
CA THR A 65 -4.20 -12.41 -2.72
C THR A 65 -3.86 -12.07 -1.28
N ILE A 66 -3.55 -13.04 -0.44
CA ILE A 66 -3.38 -12.80 1.01
C ILE A 66 -1.91 -12.59 1.37
N VAL A 67 -0.99 -13.25 0.67
CA VAL A 67 0.44 -13.21 1.00
C VAL A 67 1.16 -12.25 0.07
N PHE A 68 1.21 -12.55 -1.23
CA PHE A 68 2.07 -11.82 -2.15
C PHE A 68 1.56 -10.42 -2.49
N CYS A 69 0.26 -10.27 -2.77
CA CYS A 69 -0.30 -8.99 -3.18
C CYS A 69 -0.18 -7.93 -2.07
N PRO A 70 -0.61 -8.16 -0.81
CA PRO A 70 -0.56 -7.15 0.22
C PRO A 70 0.87 -6.77 0.62
N LEU A 71 1.78 -7.75 0.67
CA LEU A 71 3.20 -7.50 0.90
C LEU A 71 3.85 -6.73 -0.24
N GLY A 72 3.57 -7.11 -1.50
CA GLY A 72 4.09 -6.45 -2.69
C GLY A 72 3.59 -5.01 -2.84
N MET A 73 2.28 -4.81 -2.72
CA MET A 73 1.65 -3.49 -2.81
C MET A 73 2.03 -2.59 -1.64
N GLY A 74 1.99 -3.12 -0.39
CA GLY A 74 2.40 -2.39 0.80
C GLY A 74 3.88 -2.00 0.78
N GLY A 75 4.75 -2.93 0.33
CA GLY A 75 6.17 -2.70 0.13
C GLY A 75 6.46 -1.63 -0.92
N ALA A 76 5.87 -1.77 -2.11
CA ALA A 76 6.04 -0.81 -3.19
C ALA A 76 5.54 0.59 -2.79
N MET A 77 4.31 0.69 -2.26
CA MET A 77 3.75 1.98 -1.85
C MET A 77 4.50 2.61 -0.69
N GLY A 78 4.80 1.83 0.36
CA GLY A 78 5.57 2.33 1.51
C GLY A 78 6.95 2.84 1.10
N GLY A 79 7.66 2.07 0.26
CA GLY A 79 8.96 2.46 -0.28
C GLY A 79 8.90 3.72 -1.15
N MET A 80 7.96 3.80 -2.08
CA MET A 80 7.79 4.95 -2.97
C MET A 80 7.40 6.22 -2.19
N ILE A 81 6.52 6.11 -1.19
CA ILE A 81 6.16 7.24 -0.32
C ILE A 81 7.38 7.69 0.47
N ASN A 82 8.13 6.76 1.06
CA ASN A 82 9.34 7.10 1.81
C ASN A 82 10.39 7.79 0.96
N TYR A 83 10.57 7.34 -0.29
CA TYR A 83 11.57 7.90 -1.17
C TYR A 83 11.17 9.26 -1.77
N PHE A 84 9.92 9.41 -2.22
CA PHE A 84 9.49 10.59 -2.96
C PHE A 84 8.77 11.65 -2.13
N ILE A 85 8.16 11.28 -0.99
CA ILE A 85 7.23 12.15 -0.27
C ILE A 85 7.67 12.42 1.16
N THR A 86 8.06 11.38 1.90
CA THR A 86 8.53 11.53 3.28
C THR A 86 9.71 12.49 3.33
N ASP A 87 9.69 13.40 4.30
CA ASP A 87 10.67 14.50 4.48
C ASP A 87 10.67 15.62 3.41
N GLN A 88 10.07 15.40 2.24
CA GLN A 88 10.05 16.37 1.15
C GLN A 88 8.78 17.22 1.11
N TYR A 89 7.63 16.63 1.48
CA TYR A 89 6.33 17.29 1.43
C TYR A 89 5.51 17.04 2.70
N TYR A 90 4.65 18.00 3.05
CA TYR A 90 3.71 17.89 4.16
C TYR A 90 2.36 18.53 3.83
N GLY A 91 1.32 18.22 4.61
CA GLY A 91 -0.01 18.79 4.47
C GLY A 91 -0.71 18.41 3.16
N LYS A 92 -1.63 19.27 2.70
CA LYS A 92 -2.50 19.01 1.53
C LYS A 92 -1.74 18.63 0.26
N LYS A 93 -0.52 19.15 0.07
CA LYS A 93 0.33 18.82 -1.10
C LYS A 93 0.77 17.36 -1.06
N ALA A 94 1.28 16.90 0.09
CA ALA A 94 1.67 15.51 0.28
C ALA A 94 0.48 14.56 0.12
N VAL A 95 -0.69 14.91 0.69
CA VAL A 95 -1.93 14.12 0.55
C VAL A 95 -2.29 13.89 -0.92
N ARG A 96 -2.27 14.95 -1.75
CA ARG A 96 -2.56 14.85 -3.18
C ARG A 96 -1.53 14.00 -3.92
N LEU A 97 -0.25 14.14 -3.58
CA LEU A 97 0.82 13.34 -4.19
C LEU A 97 0.66 11.85 -3.83
N VAL A 98 0.31 11.50 -2.61
CA VAL A 98 0.02 10.11 -2.21
C VAL A 98 -1.18 9.57 -2.98
N ALA A 99 -2.25 10.35 -3.14
CA ALA A 99 -3.43 9.94 -3.90
C ALA A 99 -3.10 9.65 -5.38
N ILE A 100 -2.36 10.55 -6.02
CA ILE A 100 -1.89 10.36 -7.41
C ILE A 100 -0.97 9.14 -7.50
N LEU A 101 0.01 9.03 -6.61
CA LEU A 101 0.95 7.92 -6.57
C LEU A 101 0.24 6.58 -6.36
N SER A 102 -0.82 6.55 -5.54
CA SER A 102 -1.64 5.35 -5.31
C SER A 102 -2.32 4.91 -6.60
N VAL A 103 -2.91 5.83 -7.38
CA VAL A 103 -3.51 5.49 -8.68
C VAL A 103 -2.45 5.02 -9.67
N LEU A 104 -1.29 5.66 -9.72
CA LEU A 104 -0.22 5.25 -10.65
C LEU A 104 0.30 3.85 -10.31
N VAL A 105 0.67 3.60 -9.07
CA VAL A 105 1.30 2.34 -8.65
C VAL A 105 0.26 1.23 -8.52
N LEU A 106 -0.75 1.43 -7.68
CA LEU A 106 -1.76 0.40 -7.44
C LEU A 106 -2.70 0.23 -8.63
N GLY A 107 -2.88 1.27 -9.47
CA GLY A 107 -3.58 1.13 -10.73
C GLY A 107 -2.83 0.22 -11.71
N THR A 108 -1.52 0.39 -11.86
CA THR A 108 -0.71 -0.56 -12.65
C THR A 108 -0.75 -1.97 -12.05
N CYS A 109 -0.72 -2.12 -10.72
CA CYS A 109 -0.94 -3.43 -10.08
C CYS A 109 -2.32 -4.01 -10.41
N ASN A 110 -3.36 -3.17 -10.44
CA ASN A 110 -4.71 -3.59 -10.78
C ASN A 110 -4.84 -4.05 -12.24
N ASP A 111 -4.19 -3.37 -13.19
CA ASP A 111 -4.12 -3.79 -14.59
C ASP A 111 -3.34 -5.10 -14.75
N LEU A 112 -2.25 -5.29 -14.00
CA LEU A 112 -1.54 -6.57 -13.98
C LEU A 112 -2.48 -7.69 -13.50
N CYS A 113 -3.19 -7.48 -12.39
CA CYS A 113 -4.15 -8.44 -11.87
C CYS A 113 -5.32 -8.68 -12.83
N TYR A 114 -5.74 -7.67 -13.60
CA TYR A 114 -6.78 -7.82 -14.63
C TYR A 114 -6.35 -8.82 -15.69
N ASN A 115 -5.15 -8.62 -16.25
CA ASN A 115 -4.62 -9.50 -17.29
C ASN A 115 -4.36 -10.92 -16.77
N LEU A 116 -3.87 -11.06 -15.55
CA LEU A 116 -3.74 -12.37 -14.91
C LEU A 116 -5.11 -13.04 -14.71
N ASP A 117 -6.13 -12.29 -14.33
CA ASP A 117 -7.46 -12.84 -14.15
C ASP A 117 -8.15 -13.21 -15.47
N LEU A 118 -7.81 -12.58 -16.59
CA LEU A 118 -8.25 -13.02 -17.91
C LEU A 118 -7.67 -14.40 -18.29
N VAL A 119 -6.54 -14.80 -17.70
CA VAL A 119 -5.93 -16.12 -17.89
C VAL A 119 -6.49 -17.13 -16.88
N PHE A 120 -6.57 -16.76 -15.61
CA PHE A 120 -6.97 -17.68 -14.54
C PHE A 120 -8.49 -17.78 -14.34
N GLY A 121 -9.23 -16.71 -14.54
CA GLY A 121 -10.69 -16.64 -14.38
C GLY A 121 -11.15 -16.80 -12.93
N TRP A 122 -10.48 -16.15 -11.99
CA TRP A 122 -10.77 -16.25 -10.56
C TRP A 122 -11.73 -15.16 -10.06
N PHE A 123 -11.60 -13.92 -10.54
CA PHE A 123 -12.20 -12.72 -9.96
C PHE A 123 -13.22 -12.03 -10.88
N GLY A 124 -13.61 -12.69 -11.98
CA GLY A 124 -14.69 -12.24 -12.85
C GLY A 124 -14.30 -11.11 -13.83
N ALA A 125 -13.01 -10.92 -14.11
CA ALA A 125 -12.54 -9.88 -15.04
C ALA A 125 -13.14 -9.99 -16.44
N ALA A 126 -13.32 -11.22 -16.95
CA ALA A 126 -13.85 -11.46 -18.29
C ALA A 126 -15.33 -11.05 -18.44
N ASP A 127 -16.14 -11.31 -17.41
CA ASP A 127 -17.59 -11.16 -17.47
C ASP A 127 -18.10 -9.87 -16.81
N HIS A 128 -17.29 -9.25 -15.94
CA HIS A 128 -17.69 -8.11 -15.11
C HIS A 128 -16.71 -6.92 -15.22
N PHE A 129 -16.66 -6.31 -16.41
CA PHE A 129 -15.77 -5.17 -16.70
C PHE A 129 -15.86 -4.03 -15.66
N TRP A 130 -17.08 -3.58 -15.34
CA TRP A 130 -17.28 -2.46 -14.41
C TRP A 130 -16.94 -2.80 -12.96
N TRP A 131 -17.16 -4.05 -12.54
CA TRP A 131 -16.74 -4.54 -11.23
C TRP A 131 -15.23 -4.42 -11.06
N TRP A 132 -14.47 -4.77 -12.10
CA TRP A 132 -13.02 -4.65 -12.06
C TRP A 132 -12.54 -3.20 -12.00
N HIS A 133 -13.07 -2.35 -12.87
CA HIS A 133 -12.58 -0.97 -13.02
C HIS A 133 -13.10 -0.01 -11.93
N ALA A 134 -14.16 -0.40 -11.19
CA ALA A 134 -14.60 0.34 -10.00
C ALA A 134 -13.49 0.47 -8.93
N ARG A 135 -12.46 -0.39 -8.98
CA ARG A 135 -11.29 -0.34 -8.09
C ARG A 135 -10.47 0.93 -8.23
N TYR A 136 -10.42 1.57 -9.40
CA TYR A 136 -9.64 2.81 -9.61
C TYR A 136 -10.09 3.98 -8.72
N PRO A 137 -11.40 4.32 -8.66
CA PRO A 137 -11.93 5.26 -7.66
C PRO A 137 -11.58 4.89 -6.22
N PHE A 138 -11.66 3.61 -5.85
CA PHE A 138 -11.33 3.17 -4.50
C PHE A 138 -9.84 3.33 -4.18
N VAL A 139 -8.95 3.04 -5.13
CA VAL A 139 -7.51 3.27 -5.01
C VAL A 139 -7.21 4.76 -4.79
N LEU A 140 -7.86 5.65 -5.54
CA LEU A 140 -7.69 7.09 -5.35
C LEU A 140 -8.16 7.53 -3.95
N ALA A 141 -9.34 7.06 -3.52
CA ALA A 141 -9.88 7.38 -2.21
C ALA A 141 -8.98 6.86 -1.08
N ALA A 142 -8.52 5.61 -1.18
CA ALA A 142 -7.60 4.99 -0.22
C ALA A 142 -6.29 5.77 -0.15
N GLY A 143 -5.71 6.15 -1.30
CA GLY A 143 -4.51 6.98 -1.36
C GLY A 143 -4.70 8.34 -0.69
N TYR A 144 -5.83 8.99 -0.91
CA TYR A 144 -6.16 10.26 -0.26
C TYR A 144 -6.31 10.12 1.26
N MET A 145 -7.03 9.07 1.72
CA MET A 145 -7.23 8.80 3.15
C MET A 145 -5.91 8.47 3.85
N ASN A 146 -5.09 7.57 3.28
CA ASN A 146 -3.77 7.25 3.81
C ASN A 146 -2.85 8.47 3.77
N GLY A 147 -2.91 9.28 2.71
CA GLY A 147 -2.18 10.54 2.64
C GLY A 147 -2.55 11.49 3.77
N LYS A 148 -3.83 11.62 4.13
CA LYS A 148 -4.27 12.41 5.28
C LYS A 148 -3.68 11.87 6.59
N LEU A 149 -3.78 10.56 6.82
CA LEU A 149 -3.22 9.93 8.02
C LEU A 149 -1.71 10.18 8.14
N LEU A 150 -0.98 10.10 7.03
CA LEU A 150 0.47 10.20 7.00
C LEU A 150 1.01 11.64 7.02
N PHE A 151 0.27 12.63 6.53
CA PHE A 151 0.86 13.96 6.29
C PHE A 151 0.04 15.13 6.85
N THR A 152 -0.89 14.89 7.76
CA THR A 152 -1.57 15.94 8.55
C THR A 152 -1.42 15.72 10.04
N ASP A 153 -1.49 16.79 10.83
CA ASP A 153 -1.34 16.71 12.29
C ASP A 153 -2.41 15.83 12.93
N GLU A 154 -3.68 16.02 12.51
CA GLU A 154 -4.83 15.19 12.92
C GLU A 154 -4.62 13.71 12.60
N GLY A 155 -4.07 13.43 11.41
CA GLY A 155 -3.78 12.09 10.94
C GLY A 155 -2.69 11.41 11.78
N GLN A 156 -1.60 12.13 12.01
CA GLN A 156 -0.46 11.66 12.81
C GLN A 156 -0.85 11.42 14.29
N GLN A 157 -1.74 12.25 14.84
CA GLN A 157 -2.33 12.02 16.17
C GLN A 157 -3.16 10.74 16.21
N THR A 158 -3.99 10.51 15.18
CA THR A 158 -4.79 9.29 15.05
C THR A 158 -3.91 8.05 14.99
N LEU A 159 -2.85 8.06 14.15
CA LEU A 159 -1.91 6.94 14.03
C LEU A 159 -1.21 6.65 15.36
N THR A 160 -0.77 7.70 16.05
CA THR A 160 -0.15 7.57 17.38
C THR A 160 -1.11 6.97 18.40
N GLY A 161 -2.40 7.33 18.32
CA GLY A 161 -3.46 6.72 19.12
C GLY A 161 -3.71 5.22 18.82
N TRP A 162 -3.40 4.76 17.61
CA TRP A 162 -3.42 3.34 17.23
C TRP A 162 -2.14 2.59 17.64
N GLY A 163 -1.17 3.28 18.27
CA GLY A 163 0.13 2.71 18.59
C GLY A 163 1.08 2.59 17.39
N LEU A 164 0.76 3.26 16.28
CA LEU A 164 1.59 3.36 15.08
C LEU A 164 2.35 4.68 15.03
#